data_AF-A0A2W4M2H6-F1
#
_entry.id   AF-A0A2W4M2H6-F1
#
_cell.length_a   1.000
_cell.length_b   1.000
_cell.length_c   1.000
_cell.angle_alpha   90.00
_cell.angle_beta   90.00
_cell.angle_gamma   90.00
#
_symmetry.space_group_name_H-M   'P 1'
#
loop_
_entity.id
_entity.type
_entity.pdbx_description
1 polymer ?
#
loop_
_entity_poly.entity_id
_entity_poly.type
_entity_poly.pdbx_seq_one_letter_code
_entity_poly.pdbx_strand_id
1 'polypeptide(L)'
;MAVAVGGCSSGNEADSGVRLDARIELDPEAWDVFTITSGDRVRLERAVMGLGALYYGGIFEEPLARRSPGRLERLLGALVRTAHAHPGHFSYGTVLGQWIGPRALDLSEAPIVLRGGQGLVGPYSIGQVVYAPLEGNDPFDYTTPIARLEGVALRDDDEEIAFRVTATLEDVWPHAVEGTVHDCRFEPADVSGDGTVVVTIDPRVWLQTAELATLEPSSERLDLGPETQVQRAFALGLAQSFAYAFSFEPAAAED
;
A
#
# COMPACT_ATOMS: atom_id res chain seq x y z
N MET A 1 -35.72 -49.35 -9.33
CA MET A 1 -36.29 -48.10 -8.77
C MET A 1 -35.30 -47.60 -7.72
N ALA A 2 -34.38 -46.72 -8.13
CA ALA A 2 -33.34 -46.19 -7.26
C ALA A 2 -33.75 -44.78 -6.84
N VAL A 3 -33.90 -44.56 -5.54
CA VAL A 3 -34.17 -43.25 -4.95
C VAL A 3 -32.84 -42.51 -4.90
N ALA A 4 -32.67 -41.53 -5.78
CA ALA A 4 -31.58 -40.58 -5.69
C ALA A 4 -31.91 -39.58 -4.57
N VAL A 5 -31.16 -39.64 -3.48
CA VAL A 5 -31.18 -38.61 -2.44
C VAL A 5 -30.43 -37.41 -3.01
N GLY A 6 -31.17 -36.39 -3.44
CA GLY A 6 -30.61 -35.09 -3.80
C GLY A 6 -30.08 -34.40 -2.55
N GLY A 7 -28.75 -34.35 -2.42
CA GLY A 7 -28.10 -33.49 -1.45
C GLY A 7 -28.20 -32.03 -1.90
N CYS A 8 -28.90 -31.20 -1.14
CA CYS A 8 -28.80 -29.75 -1.26
C CYS A 8 -27.44 -29.31 -0.70
N SER A 9 -26.50 -28.90 -1.56
CA SER A 9 -25.36 -28.11 -1.10
C SER A 9 -25.83 -26.66 -0.93
N SER A 10 -25.97 -26.22 0.31
CA SER A 10 -25.98 -24.80 0.64
C SER A 10 -24.58 -24.25 0.36
N GLY A 11 -24.35 -23.73 -0.84
CA GLY A 11 -23.13 -23.00 -1.15
C GLY A 11 -23.14 -21.69 -0.36
N ASN A 12 -22.16 -21.49 0.50
CA ASN A 12 -21.86 -20.14 0.98
C ASN A 12 -21.40 -19.35 -0.24
N GLU A 13 -22.06 -18.23 -0.56
CA GLU A 13 -21.69 -17.39 -1.71
C GLU A 13 -20.21 -16.97 -1.67
N ALA A 14 -19.62 -16.86 -0.46
CA ALA A 14 -18.23 -16.50 -0.17
C ALA A 14 -17.13 -17.34 -0.86
N ASP A 15 -17.45 -18.50 -1.44
CA ASP A 15 -16.48 -19.32 -2.22
C ASP A 15 -16.54 -19.04 -3.73
N SER A 16 -17.33 -18.06 -4.17
CA SER A 16 -17.47 -17.72 -5.59
C SER A 16 -16.29 -16.86 -6.05
N GLY A 17 -15.49 -17.40 -6.97
CA GLY A 17 -14.38 -16.68 -7.58
C GLY A 17 -14.84 -15.56 -8.52
N VAL A 18 -14.09 -14.45 -8.53
CA VAL A 18 -14.31 -13.27 -9.38
C VAL A 18 -12.99 -12.84 -10.03
N ARG A 19 -13.07 -12.22 -11.21
CA ARG A 19 -11.92 -11.57 -11.85
C ARG A 19 -11.83 -10.12 -11.40
N LEU A 20 -10.67 -9.76 -10.86
CA LEU A 20 -10.40 -8.44 -10.31
C LEU A 20 -9.14 -7.89 -10.98
N ASP A 21 -9.31 -7.15 -12.06
CA ASP A 21 -8.18 -6.40 -12.61
C ASP A 21 -7.76 -5.31 -11.61
N ALA A 22 -6.52 -4.84 -11.68
CA ALA A 22 -6.08 -3.70 -10.90
C ALA A 22 -5.83 -2.49 -11.80
N ARG A 23 -6.01 -1.29 -11.27
CA ARG A 23 -5.75 -0.03 -11.98
C ARG A 23 -5.00 0.91 -11.05
N ILE A 24 -3.78 1.26 -11.44
CA ILE A 24 -2.97 2.22 -10.70
C ILE A 24 -3.31 3.62 -11.18
N GLU A 25 -3.69 4.48 -10.25
CA GLU A 25 -3.91 5.90 -10.45
C GLU A 25 -2.94 6.72 -9.61
N LEU A 26 -2.77 7.98 -9.97
CA LEU A 26 -2.12 8.96 -9.12
C LEU A 26 -3.17 9.88 -8.51
N ASP A 27 -2.86 10.37 -7.32
CA ASP A 27 -3.54 11.55 -6.80
C ASP A 27 -3.46 12.69 -7.85
N PRO A 28 -4.58 13.34 -8.19
CA PRO A 28 -4.63 14.30 -9.28
C PRO A 28 -3.75 15.53 -9.06
N GLU A 29 -3.41 15.84 -7.80
CA GLU A 29 -2.55 16.95 -7.42
C GLU A 29 -1.08 16.52 -7.22
N ALA A 30 -0.73 15.27 -7.51
CA ALA A 30 0.62 14.74 -7.29
C ALA A 30 1.71 15.50 -8.07
N TRP A 31 1.36 16.08 -9.22
CA TRP A 31 2.29 16.80 -10.09
C TRP A 31 2.30 18.32 -9.88
N ASP A 32 1.36 18.83 -9.08
CA ASP A 32 1.34 20.25 -8.73
C ASP A 32 2.49 20.58 -7.77
N VAL A 33 2.73 21.89 -7.58
CA VAL A 33 3.67 22.32 -6.54
C VAL A 33 3.02 22.11 -5.18
N PHE A 34 3.68 21.37 -4.30
CA PHE A 34 3.23 21.14 -2.93
C PHE A 34 4.31 21.54 -1.92
N THR A 35 3.89 21.73 -0.67
CA THR A 35 4.77 22.04 0.45
C THR A 35 4.90 20.82 1.34
N ILE A 36 6.13 20.35 1.59
CA ILE A 36 6.40 19.26 2.52
C ILE A 36 6.49 19.79 3.96
N THR A 37 6.58 18.90 4.95
CA THR A 37 6.51 19.29 6.38
C THR A 37 7.61 20.25 6.80
N SER A 38 8.79 20.19 6.18
CA SER A 38 9.88 21.14 6.42
C SER A 38 9.56 22.58 6.01
N GLY A 39 8.53 22.79 5.19
CA GLY A 39 8.19 24.05 4.55
C GLY A 39 8.73 24.19 3.12
N ASP A 40 9.53 23.24 2.65
CA ASP A 40 10.08 23.27 1.28
C ASP A 40 8.98 23.09 0.24
N ARG A 41 9.06 23.83 -0.86
CA ARG A 41 8.17 23.69 -2.02
C ARG A 41 8.80 22.72 -3.02
N VAL A 42 8.01 21.78 -3.52
CA VAL A 42 8.49 20.72 -4.42
C VAL A 42 7.56 20.61 -5.61
N ARG A 43 8.14 20.39 -6.79
CA ARG A 43 7.46 19.96 -8.02
C ARG A 43 8.03 18.62 -8.45
N LEU A 44 7.20 17.60 -8.58
CA LEU A 44 7.65 16.31 -9.10
C LEU A 44 7.75 16.34 -10.63
N GLU A 45 8.72 15.61 -11.16
CA GLU A 45 8.93 15.48 -12.61
C GLU A 45 8.75 14.04 -13.06
N ARG A 46 9.11 13.07 -12.21
CA ARG A 46 8.97 11.64 -12.50
C ARG A 46 8.86 10.82 -11.23
N ALA A 47 8.04 9.79 -11.25
CA ALA A 47 7.91 8.81 -10.18
C ALA A 47 7.84 7.41 -10.79
N VAL A 48 8.76 6.53 -10.39
CA VAL A 48 8.81 5.14 -10.85
C VAL A 48 8.78 4.21 -9.63
N MET A 49 7.98 3.17 -9.68
CA MET A 49 7.84 2.17 -8.62
C MET A 49 7.86 0.76 -9.22
N GLY A 50 8.54 -0.17 -8.57
CA GLY A 50 8.46 -1.60 -8.86
C GLY A 50 7.38 -2.21 -8.00
N LEU A 51 6.34 -2.71 -8.65
CA LEU A 51 5.18 -3.33 -8.02
C LEU A 51 5.27 -4.85 -8.18
N GLY A 52 5.26 -5.59 -7.07
CA GLY A 52 5.28 -7.05 -7.04
C GLY A 52 3.88 -7.66 -7.03
N ALA A 53 3.16 -7.41 -5.94
CA ALA A 53 1.80 -7.91 -5.73
C ALA A 53 0.93 -6.85 -5.05
N LEU A 54 -0.37 -6.95 -5.28
CA LEU A 54 -1.41 -6.25 -4.54
C LEU A 54 -2.25 -7.29 -3.84
N TYR A 55 -2.45 -7.16 -2.54
CA TYR A 55 -3.40 -7.99 -1.79
C TYR A 55 -4.50 -7.10 -1.24
N TYR A 56 -5.72 -7.61 -1.23
CA TYR A 56 -6.86 -6.88 -0.70
C TYR A 56 -7.87 -7.85 -0.11
N GLY A 57 -8.58 -7.42 0.93
CA GLY A 57 -9.45 -8.30 1.70
C GLY A 57 -10.13 -7.56 2.84
N GLY A 58 -10.59 -8.31 3.84
CA GLY A 58 -11.37 -7.78 4.96
C GLY A 58 -10.80 -8.16 6.31
N ILE A 59 -10.96 -7.28 7.30
CA ILE A 59 -10.75 -7.65 8.70
C ILE A 59 -12.01 -8.39 9.15
N PHE A 60 -11.91 -9.70 9.35
CA PHE A 60 -12.93 -10.41 10.12
C PHE A 60 -12.74 -10.01 11.58
N GLU A 61 -13.61 -9.13 12.09
CA GLU A 61 -13.86 -9.14 13.53
C GLU A 61 -14.49 -10.51 13.83
N GLU A 62 -13.70 -11.49 14.25
CA GLU A 62 -14.28 -12.58 15.03
C GLU A 62 -15.04 -11.90 16.17
N PRO A 63 -16.35 -12.16 16.36
CA PRO A 63 -17.03 -11.66 17.53
C PRO A 63 -16.29 -12.31 18.69
N LEU A 64 -15.46 -11.52 19.40
CA LEU A 64 -14.86 -11.95 20.64
C LEU A 64 -16.03 -12.43 21.48
N ALA A 65 -16.16 -13.75 21.61
CA ALA A 65 -17.14 -14.35 22.46
C ALA A 65 -16.78 -13.85 23.87
N ARG A 66 -17.41 -12.76 24.29
CA ARG A 66 -17.28 -12.18 25.61
C ARG A 66 -17.82 -13.23 26.57
N ARG A 67 -16.99 -14.18 26.96
CA ARG A 67 -17.20 -14.96 28.17
C ARG A 67 -17.14 -13.95 29.29
N SER A 68 -18.32 -13.53 29.74
CA SER A 68 -18.49 -12.71 30.93
C SER A 68 -17.66 -13.35 32.06
N PRO A 69 -16.62 -12.67 32.58
CA PRO A 69 -15.75 -13.26 33.59
C PRO A 69 -16.57 -13.58 34.84
N GLY A 70 -16.26 -14.71 35.46
CA GLY A 70 -16.92 -15.16 36.68
C GLY A 70 -16.69 -14.18 37.83
N ARG A 71 -17.59 -14.18 38.83
CA ARG A 71 -17.47 -13.28 40.00
C ARG A 71 -16.16 -13.43 40.77
N LEU A 72 -15.52 -14.60 40.69
CA LEU A 72 -14.25 -14.91 41.36
C LEU A 72 -13.04 -14.27 40.65
N GLU A 73 -13.05 -14.20 39.31
CA GLU A 73 -11.99 -13.57 38.50
C GLU A 73 -11.98 -12.04 38.66
N ARG A 74 -13.15 -11.42 38.86
CA ARG A 74 -13.25 -9.99 39.19
C ARG A 74 -12.59 -9.62 40.52
N LEU A 75 -12.58 -10.54 41.50
CA LEU A 75 -11.98 -10.28 42.80
C LEU A 75 -10.45 -10.41 42.76
N LEU A 76 -9.94 -11.37 41.95
CA LEU A 76 -8.51 -11.58 41.74
C LEU A 76 -7.89 -10.51 40.81
N GLY A 77 -8.65 -10.01 39.84
CA GLY A 77 -8.22 -8.93 38.94
C GLY A 77 -8.02 -7.56 39.61
N ALA A 78 -8.55 -7.35 40.83
CA ALA A 78 -8.35 -6.11 41.59
C ALA A 78 -6.97 -6.05 42.30
N LEU A 79 -6.27 -7.18 42.40
CA LEU A 79 -4.97 -7.30 43.07
C LEU A 79 -3.78 -7.38 42.10
N VAL A 80 -4.05 -7.52 40.80
CA VAL A 80 -3.03 -7.47 39.77
C VAL A 80 -3.14 -6.10 39.09
N ARG A 81 -2.16 -5.22 39.33
CA ARG A 81 -1.90 -4.08 38.45
C ARG A 81 -1.28 -4.64 37.17
N THR A 82 -2.13 -5.22 36.33
CA THR A 82 -1.75 -5.68 35.00
C THR A 82 -1.49 -4.43 34.18
N ALA A 83 -0.22 -4.10 34.00
CA ALA A 83 0.15 -3.27 32.87
C ALA A 83 -0.37 -3.98 31.62
N HIS A 84 -1.19 -3.30 30.83
CA HIS A 84 -1.61 -3.75 29.52
C HIS A 84 -0.35 -3.87 28.65
N ALA A 85 0.32 -5.02 28.72
CA ALA A 85 1.05 -5.51 27.58
C ALA A 85 0.01 -5.58 26.47
N HIS A 86 0.18 -4.82 25.38
CA HIS A 86 -0.50 -5.05 24.11
C HIS A 86 0.10 -6.32 23.52
N PRO A 87 -0.54 -7.50 23.65
CA PRO A 87 -0.01 -8.73 23.08
C PRO A 87 -0.53 -8.77 21.65
N GLY A 88 0.40 -8.76 20.69
CA GLY A 88 0.13 -8.81 19.26
C GLY A 88 -0.83 -9.93 18.87
N HIS A 89 -2.09 -9.54 18.67
CA HIS A 89 -3.08 -10.28 17.89
C HIS A 89 -3.65 -9.32 16.83
N PHE A 90 -2.76 -8.64 16.09
CA PHE A 90 -3.18 -8.10 14.80
C PHE A 90 -3.34 -9.31 13.88
N SER A 91 -4.58 -9.79 13.76
CA SER A 91 -4.90 -10.73 12.70
C SER A 91 -4.89 -9.91 11.43
N TYR A 92 -3.88 -10.13 10.59
CA TYR A 92 -3.98 -9.70 9.19
C TYR A 92 -5.33 -10.19 8.67
N GLY A 93 -6.10 -9.27 8.07
CA GLY A 93 -7.38 -9.62 7.48
C GLY A 93 -7.25 -10.80 6.51
N THR A 94 -8.35 -11.48 6.23
CA THR A 94 -8.33 -12.55 5.22
C THR A 94 -8.11 -11.90 3.86
N VAL A 95 -7.06 -12.33 3.15
CA VAL A 95 -6.85 -11.97 1.74
C VAL A 95 -7.97 -12.62 0.93
N LEU A 96 -8.80 -11.78 0.31
CA LEU A 96 -9.91 -12.24 -0.52
C LEU A 96 -9.61 -12.07 -2.01
N GLY A 97 -8.70 -11.16 -2.36
CA GLY A 97 -8.28 -10.95 -3.73
C GLY A 97 -6.83 -10.49 -3.83
N GLN A 98 -6.28 -10.67 -5.03
CA GLN A 98 -4.90 -10.37 -5.32
C GLN A 98 -4.68 -10.06 -6.80
N TRP A 99 -3.65 -9.26 -7.05
CA TRP A 99 -2.96 -9.21 -8.32
C TRP A 99 -1.48 -9.55 -8.11
N ILE A 100 -0.90 -10.39 -8.96
CA ILE A 100 0.50 -10.82 -8.87
C ILE A 100 1.16 -10.64 -10.23
N GLY A 101 2.25 -9.88 -10.29
CA GLY A 101 3.03 -9.70 -11.51
C GLY A 101 4.10 -8.64 -11.36
N PRO A 102 5.35 -8.99 -11.00
CA PRO A 102 6.41 -8.00 -10.82
C PRO A 102 6.56 -7.11 -12.06
N ARG A 103 6.45 -5.79 -11.87
CA ARG A 103 6.50 -4.81 -12.96
C ARG A 103 6.99 -3.45 -12.46
N ALA A 104 7.89 -2.83 -13.22
CA ALA A 104 8.20 -1.42 -13.07
C ALA A 104 7.11 -0.54 -13.71
N LEU A 105 6.62 0.42 -12.95
CA LEU A 105 5.56 1.35 -13.31
C LEU A 105 6.13 2.76 -13.33
N ASP A 106 6.02 3.46 -14.46
CA ASP A 106 6.20 4.91 -14.49
C ASP A 106 4.85 5.57 -14.18
N LEU A 107 4.71 6.15 -13.00
CA LEU A 107 3.44 6.69 -12.54
C LEU A 107 3.00 7.92 -13.35
N SER A 108 3.91 8.58 -14.09
CA SER A 108 3.52 9.64 -15.03
C SER A 108 2.67 9.14 -16.21
N GLU A 109 2.63 7.82 -16.44
CA GLU A 109 1.79 7.17 -17.44
C GLU A 109 0.43 6.73 -16.88
N ALA A 110 0.11 7.06 -15.62
CA ALA A 110 -1.18 6.73 -15.01
C ALA A 110 -2.36 7.35 -15.80
N PRO A 111 -3.51 6.65 -15.90
CA PRO A 111 -3.82 5.37 -15.25
C PRO A 111 -3.19 4.14 -15.94
N ILE A 112 -2.67 3.19 -15.14
CA ILE A 112 -2.06 1.94 -15.63
C ILE A 112 -2.96 0.76 -15.27
N VAL A 113 -3.39 -0.02 -16.27
CA VAL A 113 -4.23 -1.21 -16.06
C VAL A 113 -3.37 -2.47 -15.96
N LEU A 114 -3.60 -3.22 -14.89
CA LEU A 114 -2.94 -4.47 -14.52
C LEU A 114 -3.97 -5.61 -14.60
N ARG A 115 -3.93 -6.35 -15.70
CA ARG A 115 -4.93 -7.40 -15.96
C ARG A 115 -4.61 -8.70 -15.21
N GLY A 116 -5.63 -9.52 -15.01
CA GLY A 116 -5.49 -10.92 -14.58
C GLY A 116 -5.39 -11.10 -13.07
N GLY A 117 -5.87 -10.15 -12.28
CA GLY A 117 -6.06 -10.38 -10.86
C GLY A 117 -7.31 -11.23 -10.59
N GLN A 118 -7.34 -11.81 -9.40
CA GLN A 118 -8.33 -12.81 -9.00
C GLN A 118 -8.77 -12.53 -7.57
N GLY A 119 -10.01 -12.87 -7.24
CA GLY A 119 -10.47 -12.84 -5.86
C GLY A 119 -11.72 -13.66 -5.63
N LEU A 120 -12.30 -13.45 -4.46
CA LEU A 120 -13.53 -14.05 -3.98
C LEU A 120 -14.56 -12.95 -3.73
N VAL A 121 -15.84 -13.29 -3.85
CA VAL A 121 -16.90 -12.40 -3.39
C VAL A 121 -16.82 -12.18 -1.87
N GLY A 122 -17.23 -11.01 -1.40
CA GLY A 122 -17.30 -10.68 0.01
C GLY A 122 -16.83 -9.26 0.34
N PRO A 123 -16.65 -8.96 1.64
CA PRO A 123 -16.33 -7.62 2.11
C PRO A 123 -14.82 -7.31 2.03
N TYR A 124 -14.48 -6.22 1.34
CA TYR A 124 -13.13 -5.69 1.24
C TYR A 124 -13.02 -4.37 2.01
N SER A 125 -12.01 -4.24 2.85
CA SER A 125 -11.79 -3.10 3.75
C SER A 125 -10.31 -2.81 4.05
N ILE A 126 -9.38 -3.58 3.51
CA ILE A 126 -7.93 -3.38 3.68
C ILE A 126 -7.17 -3.77 2.41
N GLY A 127 -6.10 -3.03 2.10
CA GLY A 127 -5.17 -3.30 1.01
C GLY A 127 -3.73 -3.47 1.48
N GLN A 128 -2.90 -4.07 0.63
CA GLN A 128 -1.45 -4.22 0.81
C GLN A 128 -0.74 -4.02 -0.53
N VAL A 129 0.40 -3.34 -0.50
CA VAL A 129 1.28 -3.12 -1.64
C VAL A 129 2.61 -3.83 -1.37
N VAL A 130 3.02 -4.72 -2.28
CA VAL A 130 4.32 -5.40 -2.20
C VAL A 130 5.24 -4.81 -3.25
N TYR A 131 6.43 -4.37 -2.83
CA TYR A 131 7.45 -3.88 -3.75
C TYR A 131 8.14 -5.01 -4.52
N ALA A 132 8.57 -4.69 -5.73
CA ALA A 132 9.50 -5.49 -6.51
C ALA A 132 10.67 -4.61 -7.01
N PRO A 133 11.81 -5.20 -7.37
CA PRO A 133 12.87 -4.48 -8.07
C PRO A 133 12.37 -3.81 -9.36
N LEU A 134 12.89 -2.62 -9.67
CA LEU A 134 12.63 -1.92 -10.94
C LEU A 134 13.22 -2.65 -12.15
N GLU A 135 14.29 -3.42 -11.93
CA GLU A 135 14.99 -4.19 -12.94
C GLU A 135 15.23 -5.61 -12.43
N GLY A 136 15.22 -6.58 -13.35
CA GLY A 136 15.37 -7.99 -12.99
C GLY A 136 14.09 -8.62 -12.44
N ASN A 137 14.17 -9.92 -12.15
CA ASN A 137 13.03 -10.73 -11.71
C ASN A 137 13.32 -11.47 -10.39
N ASP A 138 14.43 -11.15 -9.72
CA ASP A 138 14.76 -11.77 -8.43
C ASP A 138 14.05 -11.00 -7.30
N PRO A 139 12.99 -11.57 -6.68
CA PRO A 139 12.28 -10.89 -5.60
C PRO A 139 13.13 -10.73 -4.33
N PHE A 140 14.30 -11.35 -4.27
CA PHE A 140 15.25 -11.26 -3.16
C PHE A 140 16.47 -10.39 -3.50
N ASP A 141 16.44 -9.64 -4.61
CA ASP A 141 17.44 -8.60 -4.85
C ASP A 141 17.12 -7.36 -4.01
N TYR A 142 17.82 -7.25 -2.88
CA TYR A 142 17.66 -6.14 -1.96
C TYR A 142 18.37 -4.87 -2.39
N THR A 143 19.21 -4.93 -3.42
CA THR A 143 20.13 -3.86 -3.82
C THR A 143 19.67 -3.11 -5.05
N THR A 144 18.83 -3.73 -5.88
CA THR A 144 18.21 -3.06 -7.02
C THR A 144 17.14 -2.07 -6.52
N PRO A 145 17.09 -0.84 -7.06
CA PRO A 145 16.07 0.13 -6.67
C PRO A 145 14.66 -0.43 -6.87
N ILE A 146 13.79 -0.21 -5.90
CA ILE A 146 12.34 -0.50 -5.96
C ILE A 146 11.53 0.75 -6.27
N ALA A 147 12.10 1.94 -6.05
CA ALA A 147 11.45 3.20 -6.33
C ALA A 147 12.47 4.27 -6.72
N ARG A 148 12.04 5.19 -7.58
CA ARG A 148 12.80 6.37 -8.00
C ARG A 148 11.86 7.56 -8.09
N LEU A 149 12.29 8.69 -7.53
CA LEU A 149 11.57 9.95 -7.62
C LEU A 149 12.52 11.03 -8.13
N GLU A 150 12.08 11.81 -9.11
CA GLU A 150 12.77 12.98 -9.64
C GLU A 150 11.87 14.20 -9.47
N GLY A 151 12.47 15.33 -9.08
CA GLY A 151 11.74 16.56 -8.84
C GLY A 151 12.65 17.76 -8.73
N VAL A 152 12.04 18.90 -8.43
CA VAL A 152 12.70 20.19 -8.21
C VAL A 152 12.24 20.75 -6.88
N ALA A 153 13.20 21.08 -6.01
CA ALA A 153 12.96 21.89 -4.83
C ALA A 153 13.01 23.37 -5.23
N LEU A 154 11.99 24.14 -4.84
CA LEU A 154 11.83 25.55 -5.15
C LEU A 154 12.14 26.38 -3.90
N ARG A 155 13.06 27.34 -4.01
CA ARG A 155 13.43 28.25 -2.92
C ARG A 155 12.83 29.64 -3.09
N ASP A 156 12.88 30.42 -2.02
CA ASP A 156 12.31 31.77 -1.95
C ASP A 156 12.92 32.75 -2.97
N ASP A 157 14.17 32.56 -3.37
CA ASP A 157 14.89 33.39 -4.35
C ASP A 157 14.71 32.91 -5.81
N ASP A 158 13.64 32.17 -6.11
CA ASP A 158 13.39 31.49 -7.39
C ASP A 158 14.49 30.49 -7.80
N GLU A 159 15.33 30.07 -6.85
CA GLU A 159 16.34 29.03 -7.07
C GLU A 159 15.67 27.66 -7.14
N GLU A 160 15.94 26.94 -8.23
CA GLU A 160 15.46 25.59 -8.49
C GLU A 160 16.61 24.58 -8.32
N ILE A 161 16.43 23.59 -7.44
CA ILE A 161 17.39 22.49 -7.25
C ILE A 161 16.75 21.19 -7.71
N ALA A 162 17.22 20.69 -8.86
CA ALA A 162 16.80 19.38 -9.37
C ALA A 162 17.42 18.26 -8.55
N PHE A 163 16.61 17.26 -8.18
CA PHE A 163 17.06 16.08 -7.45
C PHE A 163 16.52 14.78 -8.04
N ARG A 164 17.22 13.69 -7.76
CA ARG A 164 16.78 12.30 -7.92
C ARG A 164 17.03 11.58 -6.60
N VAL A 165 16.05 10.83 -6.13
CA VAL A 165 16.20 9.94 -4.98
C VAL A 165 15.75 8.53 -5.37
N THR A 166 16.47 7.52 -4.89
CA THR A 166 16.13 6.11 -5.08
C THR A 166 16.08 5.38 -3.75
N ALA A 167 15.19 4.40 -3.65
CA ALA A 167 15.14 3.47 -2.53
C ALA A 167 15.22 2.05 -3.07
N THR A 168 15.89 1.19 -2.30
CA THR A 168 16.00 -0.26 -2.48
C THR A 168 15.11 -0.96 -1.46
N LEU A 169 14.99 -2.28 -1.57
CA LEU A 169 14.24 -3.05 -0.60
C LEU A 169 14.89 -3.03 0.79
N GLU A 170 16.23 -2.96 0.87
CA GLU A 170 16.97 -2.83 2.13
C GLU A 170 16.60 -1.53 2.87
N ASP A 171 16.41 -0.44 2.14
CA ASP A 171 16.08 0.88 2.73
C ASP A 171 14.70 0.89 3.39
N VAL A 172 13.74 0.19 2.80
CA VAL A 172 12.33 0.21 3.24
C VAL A 172 12.05 -0.90 4.25
N TRP A 173 12.85 -1.98 4.27
CA TRP A 173 12.66 -3.14 5.15
C TRP A 173 12.44 -2.81 6.65
N PRO A 174 13.13 -1.83 7.27
CA PRO A 174 12.88 -1.47 8.67
C PRO A 174 11.46 -0.94 8.95
N HIS A 175 10.73 -0.57 7.89
CA HIS A 175 9.43 0.08 7.95
C HIS A 175 8.33 -0.69 7.20
N ALA A 176 8.69 -1.52 6.21
CA ALA A 176 7.80 -2.41 5.47
C ALA A 176 8.33 -3.85 5.57
N VAL A 177 7.69 -4.65 6.43
CA VAL A 177 8.06 -6.05 6.64
C VAL A 177 7.98 -6.78 5.31
N GLU A 178 9.07 -7.45 4.92
CA GLU A 178 9.13 -8.19 3.64
C GLU A 178 8.85 -7.33 2.39
N GLY A 179 9.11 -6.02 2.46
CA GLY A 179 8.79 -5.10 1.34
C GLY A 179 7.31 -4.86 1.16
N THR A 180 6.49 -5.17 2.17
CA THR A 180 5.05 -5.03 2.10
C THR A 180 4.59 -3.84 2.94
N VAL A 181 3.86 -2.93 2.30
CA VAL A 181 3.11 -1.88 2.98
C VAL A 181 1.75 -2.44 3.35
N HIS A 182 1.57 -2.74 4.62
CA HIS A 182 0.30 -3.24 5.18
C HIS A 182 -0.66 -2.09 5.51
N ASP A 183 -1.91 -2.45 5.81
CA ASP A 183 -2.92 -1.51 6.33
C ASP A 183 -3.17 -0.30 5.43
N CYS A 184 -3.01 -0.49 4.11
CA CYS A 184 -3.40 0.52 3.15
C CYS A 184 -4.92 0.69 3.20
N ARG A 185 -5.38 1.94 3.18
CA ARG A 185 -6.80 2.25 3.24
C ARG A 185 -7.50 1.61 2.05
N PHE A 186 -8.59 0.90 2.29
CA PHE A 186 -9.51 0.44 1.25
C PHE A 186 -10.89 1.02 1.53
N GLU A 187 -11.50 1.68 0.55
CA GLU A 187 -12.89 2.13 0.66
C GLU A 187 -13.82 0.92 0.77
N PRO A 188 -14.52 0.72 1.91
CA PRO A 188 -15.26 -0.51 2.15
C PRO A 188 -16.22 -0.85 1.02
N ALA A 189 -16.09 -2.07 0.47
CA ALA A 189 -16.90 -2.55 -0.63
C ALA A 189 -17.34 -3.99 -0.40
N ASP A 190 -18.56 -4.32 -0.83
CA ASP A 190 -19.05 -5.69 -0.90
C ASP A 190 -18.97 -6.17 -2.36
N VAL A 191 -17.92 -6.94 -2.66
CA VAL A 191 -17.64 -7.42 -4.00
C VAL A 191 -18.54 -8.61 -4.28
N SER A 192 -19.43 -8.46 -5.26
CA SER A 192 -20.41 -9.49 -5.65
C SER A 192 -20.16 -10.05 -7.06
N GLY A 193 -19.13 -9.56 -7.76
CA GLY A 193 -18.82 -9.95 -9.13
C GLY A 193 -17.48 -9.39 -9.61
N ASP A 194 -17.22 -9.57 -10.90
CA ASP A 194 -16.03 -9.06 -11.56
C ASP A 194 -15.93 -7.52 -11.46
N GLY A 195 -14.70 -7.01 -11.50
CA GLY A 195 -14.47 -5.58 -11.48
C GLY A 195 -13.00 -5.20 -11.52
N THR A 196 -12.73 -3.96 -11.11
CA THR A 196 -11.40 -3.39 -11.03
C THR A 196 -11.14 -2.86 -9.63
N VAL A 197 -10.02 -3.26 -9.03
CA VAL A 197 -9.49 -2.62 -7.83
C VAL A 197 -8.63 -1.45 -8.25
N VAL A 198 -9.02 -0.24 -7.85
CA VAL A 198 -8.25 0.97 -8.11
C VAL A 198 -7.30 1.20 -6.96
N VAL A 199 -6.03 1.49 -7.26
CA VAL A 199 -5.01 1.86 -6.28
C VAL A 199 -4.53 3.26 -6.63
N THR A 200 -4.98 4.26 -5.87
CA THR A 200 -4.52 5.64 -5.96
C THR A 200 -3.25 5.80 -5.12
N ILE A 201 -2.19 6.27 -5.75
CA ILE A 201 -0.88 6.52 -5.13
C ILE A 201 -0.69 8.03 -4.97
N ASP A 202 -0.22 8.47 -3.80
CA ASP A 202 0.20 9.85 -3.56
C ASP A 202 1.73 9.95 -3.30
N PRO A 203 2.53 10.21 -4.35
CA PRO A 203 3.98 10.38 -4.21
C PRO A 203 4.41 11.56 -3.34
N ARG A 204 3.52 12.53 -3.04
CA ARG A 204 3.84 13.66 -2.15
C ARG A 204 4.11 13.16 -0.73
N VAL A 205 3.40 12.12 -0.31
CA VAL A 205 3.62 11.44 0.98
C VAL A 205 5.04 10.92 1.09
N TRP A 206 5.63 10.46 -0.01
CA TRP A 206 6.98 9.91 0.00
C TRP A 206 8.05 10.93 0.40
N LEU A 207 7.83 12.23 0.15
CA LEU A 207 8.74 13.30 0.54
C LEU A 207 8.28 14.07 1.79
N GLN A 208 7.21 13.64 2.45
CA GLN A 208 6.54 14.46 3.46
C GLN A 208 7.48 14.92 4.60
N THR A 209 8.47 14.12 4.96
CA THR A 209 9.44 14.40 6.04
C THR A 209 10.85 14.71 5.54
N ALA A 210 11.05 14.87 4.23
CA ALA A 210 12.33 15.25 3.66
C ALA A 210 12.68 16.71 4.00
N GLU A 211 13.98 17.01 4.08
CA GLU A 211 14.50 18.37 4.28
C GLU A 211 15.37 18.77 3.08
N LEU A 212 14.74 19.37 2.07
CA LEU A 212 15.38 19.74 0.79
C LEU A 212 16.08 21.10 0.86
N ALA A 213 15.74 21.96 1.83
CA ALA A 213 16.44 23.21 2.09
C ALA A 213 17.96 23.03 2.28
N THR A 214 18.39 21.85 2.74
CA THR A 214 19.80 21.55 3.03
C THR A 214 20.63 21.20 1.80
N LEU A 215 20.01 21.01 0.63
CA LEU A 215 20.72 20.66 -0.59
C LEU A 215 21.61 21.82 -1.06
N GLU A 216 22.83 21.54 -1.49
CA GLU A 216 23.67 22.58 -2.07
C GLU A 216 23.17 22.96 -3.47
N PRO A 217 23.16 24.24 -3.85
CA PRO A 217 22.88 24.67 -5.21
C PRO A 217 23.69 23.90 -6.25
N SER A 218 23.03 23.47 -7.32
CA SER A 218 23.67 22.73 -8.40
C SER A 218 22.99 23.03 -9.73
N SER A 219 23.80 23.19 -10.78
CA SER A 219 23.33 23.27 -12.17
C SER A 219 22.98 21.91 -12.77
N GLU A 220 23.35 20.82 -12.09
CA GLU A 220 23.03 19.44 -12.47
C GLU A 220 22.07 18.81 -11.45
N ARG A 221 21.32 17.79 -11.88
CA ARG A 221 20.44 17.04 -10.98
C ARG A 221 21.26 16.31 -9.93
N LEU A 222 20.94 16.52 -8.66
CA LEU A 222 21.58 15.87 -7.52
C LEU A 222 21.04 14.45 -7.34
N ASP A 223 21.90 13.45 -7.40
CA ASP A 223 21.55 12.08 -7.00
C ASP A 223 21.71 11.93 -5.48
N LEU A 224 20.60 11.70 -4.78
CA LEU A 224 20.51 11.63 -3.32
C LEU A 224 20.60 10.18 -2.86
N GLY A 225 21.78 9.81 -2.35
CA GLY A 225 22.10 8.46 -1.87
C GLY A 225 21.67 8.18 -0.43
N PRO A 226 21.86 6.92 0.04
CA PRO A 226 21.40 6.45 1.37
C PRO A 226 22.01 7.19 2.58
N GLU A 227 23.14 7.85 2.39
CA GLU A 227 23.77 8.73 3.37
C GLU A 227 22.99 10.02 3.62
N THR A 228 22.13 10.43 2.70
CA THR A 228 21.37 11.68 2.80
C THR A 228 20.13 11.55 3.71
N GLN A 229 19.74 12.66 4.35
CA GLN A 229 18.48 12.70 5.12
C GLN A 229 17.28 12.46 4.22
N VAL A 230 17.31 13.03 3.00
CA VAL A 230 16.22 12.97 2.03
C VAL A 230 15.94 11.53 1.60
N GLN A 231 16.98 10.73 1.34
CA GLN A 231 16.76 9.33 0.97
C GLN A 231 16.13 8.52 2.10
N ARG A 232 16.56 8.73 3.36
CA ARG A 232 15.95 8.05 4.51
C ARG A 232 14.49 8.46 4.72
N ALA A 233 14.20 9.74 4.54
CA ALA A 233 12.83 10.24 4.57
C ALA A 233 11.98 9.64 3.43
N PHE A 234 12.56 9.52 2.24
CA PHE A 234 11.92 8.87 1.09
C PHE A 234 11.58 7.40 1.35
N ALA A 235 12.52 6.63 1.88
CA ALA A 235 12.29 5.23 2.26
C ALA A 235 11.20 5.07 3.34
N LEU A 236 11.18 5.96 4.34
CA LEU A 236 10.13 5.99 5.36
C LEU A 236 8.75 6.36 4.75
N GLY A 237 8.74 7.32 3.83
CA GLY A 237 7.55 7.77 3.11
C GLY A 237 6.94 6.68 2.23
N LEU A 238 7.78 5.90 1.54
CA LEU A 238 7.36 4.72 0.78
C LEU A 238 6.66 3.66 1.63
N ALA A 239 7.02 3.54 2.91
CA ALA A 239 6.39 2.62 3.85
C ALA A 239 5.11 3.16 4.50
N GLN A 240 4.70 4.41 4.22
CA GLN A 240 3.47 4.96 4.80
C GLN A 240 2.24 4.39 4.09
N SER A 241 1.38 3.68 4.83
CA SER A 241 0.19 3.04 4.26
C SER A 241 -0.81 4.04 3.67
N PHE A 242 -0.83 5.28 4.16
CA PHE A 242 -1.70 6.33 3.65
C PHE A 242 -1.22 6.94 2.32
N ALA A 243 -0.04 6.56 1.81
CA ALA A 243 0.35 6.87 0.43
C ALA A 243 -0.42 6.03 -0.61
N TYR A 244 -1.16 5.01 -0.16
CA TYR A 244 -1.88 4.06 -1.01
C TYR A 244 -3.34 3.95 -0.57
N ALA A 245 -4.25 4.30 -1.47
CA ALA A 245 -5.68 4.18 -1.25
C ALA A 245 -6.28 3.22 -2.28
N PHE A 246 -7.06 2.26 -1.79
CA PHE A 246 -7.73 1.26 -2.59
C PHE A 246 -9.22 1.55 -2.67
N SER A 247 -9.84 1.25 -3.81
CA SER A 247 -11.29 1.21 -3.98
C SER A 247 -11.68 0.12 -4.98
N PHE A 248 -12.98 -0.15 -5.12
CA PHE A 248 -13.49 -1.15 -6.04
C PHE A 248 -14.51 -0.54 -7.01
N GLU A 249 -14.34 -0.84 -8.29
CA GLU A 249 -15.23 -0.48 -9.38
C GLU A 249 -15.83 -1.76 -9.97
N PRO A 250 -17.15 -2.00 -9.82
CA PRO A 250 -17.81 -3.13 -10.47
C PRO A 250 -17.66 -3.08 -11.99
N ALA A 251 -17.54 -4.23 -12.64
CA ALA A 251 -17.64 -4.31 -14.09
C ALA A 251 -18.99 -3.76 -14.55
N ALA A 252 -19.00 -3.04 -15.68
CA ALA A 252 -20.25 -2.63 -16.30
C ALA A 252 -21.08 -3.88 -16.62
N ALA A 253 -22.39 -3.83 -16.37
CA ALA A 253 -23.29 -4.88 -16.81
C ALA A 253 -23.20 -4.98 -18.35
N GLU A 254 -22.90 -6.18 -18.85
CA GLU A 254 -23.03 -6.46 -20.28
C GLU A 254 -24.54 -6.56 -20.59
N ASP A 255 -25.06 -5.61 -21.36
CA ASP A 255 -26.45 -5.61 -21.88
C ASP A 255 -26.69 -6.69 -22.94
#